data_AF-K1V521-F1
#
_entry.id   AF-K1V521-F1
#
_cell.length_a   1.000
_cell.length_b   1.000
_cell.length_c   1.000
_cell.angle_alpha   90.00
_cell.angle_beta   90.00
_cell.angle_gamma   90.00
#
_symmetry.space_group_name_H-M   'P 1'
#
loop_
_entity.id
_entity.type
_entity.pdbx_description
1 polymer ?
#
loop_
_entity_poly.entity_id
_entity_poly.type
_entity_poly.pdbx_seq_one_letter_code
_entity_poly.pdbx_strand_id
1 'polypeptide(L)'
;FKYKTLAFLWLKQNRKADSWFYGMGFWTRSNAEVCLLATRGRPKRQCAGIHQFVISHIEQHSKKPDEVRDKIVKLMGDQPRVELFARQKTPGWDVWGNEVNCTLTMPERKG
;
A
#
# COMPACT_ATOMS: atom_id res chain seq x y z
N PHE A 1 -17.23 -1.89 1.79
CA PHE A 1 -16.49 -0.63 1.53
C PHE A 1 -17.10 0.05 0.30
N LYS A 2 -16.96 1.38 0.16
CA LYS A 2 -17.33 2.14 -1.04
C LYS A 2 -16.06 2.73 -1.66
N TYR A 3 -15.79 2.39 -2.92
CA TYR A 3 -14.69 2.98 -3.70
C TYR A 3 -14.79 4.51 -3.77
N LYS A 4 -13.64 5.18 -3.77
CA LYS A 4 -13.55 6.64 -3.82
C LYS A 4 -12.67 7.14 -4.96
N THR A 5 -11.45 6.62 -5.04
CA THR A 5 -10.43 7.05 -5.99
C THR A 5 -9.26 6.08 -5.96
N LEU A 6 -8.27 6.27 -6.82
CA LEU A 6 -6.95 5.67 -6.61
C LEU A 6 -6.30 6.34 -5.39
N ALA A 7 -5.93 5.57 -4.38
CA ALA A 7 -5.09 6.11 -3.30
C ALA A 7 -3.73 6.51 -3.90
N PHE A 8 -3.12 5.57 -4.64
CA PHE A 8 -1.81 5.73 -5.24
C PHE A 8 -1.72 5.04 -6.60
N LEU A 9 -0.89 5.60 -7.48
CA LEU A 9 -0.44 4.99 -8.71
C LEU A 9 1.08 4.89 -8.64
N TRP A 10 1.59 3.67 -8.52
CA TRP A 10 3.02 3.41 -8.46
C TRP A 10 3.59 3.26 -9.87
N LEU A 11 4.41 4.22 -10.29
CA LEU A 11 5.17 4.17 -11.53
C LEU A 11 6.55 3.60 -11.23
N LYS A 12 6.88 2.50 -11.91
CA LYS A 12 8.07 1.69 -11.61
C LYS A 12 9.28 2.15 -12.41
N GLN A 13 10.41 2.40 -11.74
CA GLN A 13 11.72 2.56 -12.38
C GLN A 13 12.54 1.27 -12.30
N ASN A 14 13.51 1.10 -13.21
CA ASN A 14 14.37 -0.07 -13.25
C ASN A 14 15.26 -0.16 -12.01
N ARG A 15 15.45 -1.35 -11.43
CA ARG A 15 16.19 -1.53 -10.16
C ARG A 15 17.51 -0.75 -10.03
N LYS A 16 18.24 -0.57 -11.14
CA LYS A 16 19.58 0.05 -11.17
C LYS A 16 19.65 1.36 -11.98
N ALA A 17 18.57 1.76 -12.65
CA ALA A 17 18.61 2.89 -13.58
C ALA A 17 17.33 3.72 -13.46
N ASP A 18 17.48 5.04 -13.57
CA ASP A 18 16.36 6.00 -13.44
C ASP A 18 15.38 5.96 -14.63
N SER A 19 15.54 5.01 -15.54
CA SER A 19 14.61 4.75 -16.65
C SER A 19 13.41 3.89 -16.22
N TRP A 20 12.34 3.92 -17.01
CA TRP A 20 11.10 3.21 -16.72
C TRP A 20 11.23 1.69 -16.84
N PHE A 21 10.64 0.97 -15.88
CA PHE A 21 10.48 -0.48 -15.94
C PHE A 21 9.25 -0.85 -16.78
N TYR A 22 9.36 -1.83 -17.67
CA TYR A 22 8.22 -2.32 -18.44
C TYR A 22 8.05 -3.82 -18.28
N GLY A 23 7.04 -4.22 -17.52
CA GLY A 23 6.61 -5.60 -17.36
C GLY A 23 5.86 -6.12 -18.59
N MET A 24 5.33 -7.33 -18.46
CA MET A 24 4.56 -7.99 -19.52
C MET A 24 3.19 -7.33 -19.74
N GLY A 25 2.58 -7.57 -20.89
CA GLY A 25 1.20 -7.20 -21.19
C GLY A 25 0.85 -7.51 -22.64
N PHE A 26 -0.41 -7.83 -22.89
CA PHE A 26 -0.88 -8.32 -24.19
C PHE A 26 -1.02 -7.19 -25.23
N TRP A 27 -1.69 -6.10 -24.85
CA TRP A 27 -1.90 -4.93 -25.73
C TRP A 27 -0.85 -3.84 -25.53
N THR A 28 -0.41 -3.62 -24.29
CA THR A 28 0.60 -2.62 -23.93
C THR A 28 1.54 -3.20 -22.87
N ARG A 29 2.77 -2.69 -22.78
CA ARG A 29 3.71 -3.10 -21.75
C ARG A 29 3.34 -2.47 -20.40
N SER A 30 3.13 -3.29 -19.37
CA SER A 30 2.65 -2.81 -18.07
C SER A 30 3.76 -2.13 -17.27
N ASN A 31 3.51 -0.91 -16.77
CA ASN A 31 4.38 -0.24 -15.80
C ASN A 31 3.64 0.02 -14.48
N ALA A 32 2.48 0.68 -14.51
CA ALA A 32 1.86 1.19 -13.30
C ALA A 32 1.21 0.09 -12.43
N GLU A 33 1.39 0.18 -11.10
CA GLU A 33 0.60 -0.58 -10.13
C GLU A 33 -0.40 0.33 -9.42
N VAL A 34 -1.66 -0.11 -9.33
CA VAL A 34 -2.77 0.69 -8.83
C VAL A 34 -3.08 0.32 -7.38
N CYS A 35 -3.19 1.33 -6.50
CA CYS A 35 -3.71 1.19 -5.14
C CYS A 35 -5.08 1.87 -5.04
N LEU A 36 -6.13 1.11 -4.73
CA LEU A 36 -7.50 1.63 -4.63
C LEU A 36 -7.77 2.19 -3.23
N LEU A 37 -8.43 3.34 -3.15
CA LEU A 37 -8.98 3.88 -1.90
C LEU A 37 -10.47 3.58 -1.81
N ALA A 38 -10.87 2.92 -0.73
CA ALA A 38 -12.27 2.69 -0.41
C ALA A 38 -12.53 2.96 1.08
N THR A 39 -13.72 3.47 1.41
CA THR A 39 -14.08 3.81 2.79
C THR A 39 -15.26 2.99 3.29
N ARG A 40 -15.39 2.85 4.61
CA ARG A 40 -16.61 2.39 5.29
C ARG A 40 -17.00 3.46 6.31
N GLY A 41 -18.29 3.78 6.41
CA GLY A 41 -18.76 4.89 7.25
C GLY A 41 -18.31 6.26 6.71
N ARG A 42 -17.97 7.18 7.62
CA ARG A 42 -17.58 8.57 7.32
C ARG A 42 -16.21 8.91 7.92
N PRO A 43 -15.11 8.30 7.45
CA PRO A 43 -13.79 8.59 7.99
C PRO A 43 -13.38 10.03 7.68
N LYS A 44 -12.66 10.68 8.62
CA LYS A 44 -12.13 12.03 8.46
C LYS A 44 -10.71 11.98 7.88
N ARG A 45 -10.53 12.53 6.68
CA ARG A 45 -9.21 12.77 6.07
C ARG A 45 -8.47 13.86 6.86
N GLN A 46 -7.20 13.64 7.17
CA GLN A 46 -6.35 14.59 7.92
C GLN A 46 -5.55 15.53 7.00
N CYS A 47 -5.06 15.03 5.86
CA CYS A 47 -4.28 15.81 4.91
C CYS A 47 -4.87 15.75 3.50
N ALA A 48 -5.14 16.90 2.88
CA ALA A 48 -5.64 16.98 1.50
C ALA A 48 -4.53 17.00 0.44
N GLY A 49 -3.30 17.35 0.81
CA GLY A 49 -2.16 17.55 -0.09
C GLY A 49 -1.39 16.27 -0.44
N ILE A 50 -2.03 15.09 -0.35
CA ILE A 50 -1.39 13.82 -0.69
C ILE A 50 -1.57 13.55 -2.18
N HIS A 51 -0.47 13.57 -2.92
CA HIS A 51 -0.47 13.24 -4.35
C HIS A 51 -0.49 11.73 -4.58
N GLN A 52 -1.21 11.30 -5.61
CA GLN A 52 -1.41 9.89 -5.95
C GLN A 52 -0.14 9.23 -6.50
N PHE A 53 0.76 9.99 -7.13
CA PHE A 53 1.96 9.40 -7.71
C PHE A 53 2.96 8.96 -6.63
N VAL A 54 3.48 7.76 -6.88
CA VAL A 54 4.54 7.08 -6.14
C VAL A 54 5.51 6.66 -7.23
N ILE A 55 6.73 7.20 -7.23
CA ILE A 55 7.72 6.93 -8.28
C ILE A 55 8.96 6.40 -7.58
N SER A 56 9.29 5.16 -7.85
CA SER A 56 10.43 4.51 -7.19
C SER A 56 10.96 3.34 -7.99
N HIS A 57 12.23 3.02 -7.71
CA HIS A 57 12.89 1.83 -8.22
C HIS A 57 12.24 0.56 -7.69
N ILE A 58 12.07 -0.42 -8.57
CA ILE A 58 11.65 -1.75 -8.15
C ILE A 58 12.73 -2.39 -7.29
N GLU A 59 12.30 -3.04 -6.21
CA GLU A 59 13.19 -3.74 -5.29
C GLU A 59 13.04 -5.27 -5.46
N GLN A 60 12.88 -6.00 -4.37
CA GLN A 60 12.61 -7.42 -4.35
C GLN A 60 11.29 -7.75 -5.03
N HIS A 61 11.15 -8.99 -5.49
CA HIS A 61 9.94 -9.44 -6.18
C HIS A 61 8.70 -9.18 -5.31
N SER A 62 7.71 -8.49 -5.89
CA SER A 62 6.46 -8.09 -5.23
C SER A 62 6.57 -7.07 -4.08
N LYS A 63 7.78 -6.60 -3.69
CA LYS A 63 7.93 -5.57 -2.66
C LYS A 63 7.31 -4.27 -3.15
N LYS A 64 6.36 -3.75 -2.38
CA LYS A 64 5.72 -2.45 -2.60
C LYS A 64 6.58 -1.35 -1.99
N PRO A 65 6.57 -0.12 -2.53
CA PRO A 65 7.42 0.95 -2.05
C PRO A 65 6.99 1.40 -0.65
N ASP A 66 7.98 1.56 0.24
CA ASP A 66 7.72 1.84 1.66
C ASP A 66 7.04 3.20 1.88
N GLU A 67 7.28 4.18 1.00
CA GLU A 67 6.66 5.52 1.03
C GLU A 67 5.12 5.50 0.99
N VAL A 68 4.51 4.42 0.50
CA VAL A 68 3.05 4.27 0.50
C VAL A 68 2.51 4.26 1.92
N ARG A 69 3.21 3.62 2.86
CA ARG A 69 2.79 3.57 4.27
C ARG A 69 2.84 4.96 4.89
N ASP A 70 3.91 5.71 4.65
CA ASP A 70 4.07 7.07 5.16
C ASP A 70 2.99 8.00 4.61
N LYS A 71 2.68 7.89 3.31
CA LYS A 71 1.57 8.65 2.68
C LYS A 71 0.22 8.29 3.29
N ILE A 72 -0.03 7.03 3.65
CA ILE A 72 -1.27 6.62 4.34
C ILE A 72 -1.35 7.24 5.73
N VAL A 73 -0.26 7.19 6.50
CA VAL A 73 -0.19 7.82 7.84
C VAL A 73 -0.42 9.33 7.74
N LYS A 74 0.19 10.00 6.76
CA LYS A 74 -0.03 11.44 6.54
C LYS A 74 -1.47 11.75 6.11
N LEU A 75 -2.07 10.90 5.28
CA LEU A 75 -3.45 11.07 4.80
C LEU A 75 -4.49 10.94 5.93
N MET A 76 -4.33 9.93 6.79
CA MET A 76 -5.34 9.50 7.76
C MET A 76 -5.00 9.85 9.22
N GLY A 77 -3.77 10.31 9.47
CA GLY A 77 -3.24 10.58 10.80
C GLY A 77 -2.81 9.32 11.54
N ASP A 78 -2.44 9.50 12.80
CA ASP A 78 -2.11 8.36 13.65
C ASP A 78 -3.37 7.61 14.10
N GLN A 79 -3.61 6.44 13.51
CA GLN A 79 -4.80 5.63 13.69
C GLN A 79 -4.39 4.15 13.71
N PRO A 80 -5.10 3.28 14.44
CA PRO A 80 -4.89 1.84 14.35
C PRO A 80 -5.00 1.38 12.90
N ARG A 81 -4.02 0.60 12.45
CA ARG A 81 -3.87 0.20 11.05
C ARG A 81 -3.26 -1.18 10.95
N VAL A 82 -3.71 -1.94 9.96
CA VAL A 82 -3.26 -3.29 9.70
C VAL A 82 -2.87 -3.45 8.23
N GLU A 83 -1.75 -4.13 8.00
CA GLU A 83 -1.32 -4.60 6.68
C GLU A 83 -1.58 -6.10 6.57
N LEU A 84 -2.40 -6.47 5.58
CA LEU A 84 -2.73 -7.85 5.28
C LEU A 84 -1.82 -8.38 4.17
N PHE A 85 -1.51 -9.67 4.21
CA PHE A 85 -0.55 -10.34 3.32
C PHE A 85 0.86 -9.75 3.43
N ALA A 86 1.20 -9.21 4.60
CA ALA A 86 2.50 -8.64 4.87
C ALA A 86 3.59 -9.72 4.84
N ARG A 87 4.79 -9.34 4.36
CA ARG A 87 6.00 -10.18 4.34
C ARG A 87 7.09 -9.69 5.29
N GLN A 88 6.88 -8.54 5.90
CA GLN A 88 7.75 -7.96 6.92
C GLN A 88 6.92 -7.25 7.98
N LYS A 89 7.49 -7.08 9.18
CA LYS A 89 6.93 -6.19 10.20
C LYS A 89 7.21 -4.74 9.81
N THR A 90 6.22 -3.87 9.99
CA THR A 90 6.37 -2.43 9.80
C THR A 90 6.05 -1.71 11.10
N PRO A 91 6.94 -0.85 11.63
CA PRO A 91 6.66 -0.07 12.83
C PRO A 91 5.33 0.71 12.72
N GLY A 92 4.51 0.67 13.77
CA GLY A 92 3.22 1.37 13.80
C GLY A 92 2.11 0.74 12.95
N TRP A 93 2.33 -0.47 12.42
CA TRP A 93 1.33 -1.27 11.72
C TRP A 93 1.17 -2.63 12.38
N ASP A 94 -0.06 -3.03 12.61
CA ASP A 94 -0.35 -4.45 12.79
C ASP A 94 -0.12 -5.19 11.48
N VAL A 95 0.36 -6.43 11.56
CA VAL A 95 0.64 -7.23 10.38
C VAL A 95 0.01 -8.61 10.48
N TRP A 96 -0.51 -9.06 9.35
CA TRP A 96 -1.00 -10.41 9.17
C TRP A 96 -0.51 -10.92 7.80
N GLY A 97 0.11 -12.09 7.77
CA GLY A 97 0.61 -12.71 6.54
C GLY A 97 1.35 -14.01 6.82
N ASN A 98 1.49 -14.86 5.81
CA ASN A 98 2.06 -16.19 5.98
C ASN A 98 3.59 -16.20 6.20
N GLU A 99 4.25 -15.07 5.93
CA GLU A 99 5.71 -14.90 6.02
C GLU A 99 6.10 -14.00 7.20
N VAL A 100 5.16 -13.67 8.09
CA VAL A 100 5.39 -12.83 9.27
C VAL A 100 4.69 -13.39 10.50
N ASN A 101 5.30 -13.18 11.67
CA ASN A 101 4.60 -13.43 12.93
C ASN A 101 3.45 -12.42 13.08
N CYS A 102 2.22 -12.93 12.96
CA CYS A 102 0.98 -12.17 13.12
C CYS A 102 0.99 -11.36 14.43
N THR A 103 0.63 -10.08 14.37
CA THR A 103 0.50 -9.21 15.57
C THR A 103 -0.95 -9.08 16.06
N LEU A 104 -1.92 -9.52 15.25
CA LEU A 104 -3.33 -9.43 15.59
C LEU A 104 -3.70 -10.46 16.67
N THR A 105 -4.38 -10.00 17.71
CA THR A 105 -5.10 -10.87 18.65
C THR A 105 -6.57 -10.88 18.23
N MET A 106 -7.07 -12.04 17.81
CA MET A 106 -8.50 -12.19 17.49
C MET A 106 -9.27 -12.37 18.79
N PRO A 107 -10.33 -11.58 19.05
CA PRO A 107 -11.18 -11.81 20.21
C PRO A 107 -11.82 -13.21 20.11
N GLU A 108 -11.89 -13.92 21.25
CA GLU A 108 -12.63 -15.18 21.32
C GLU A 108 -14.07 -14.95 20.85
N ARG A 109 -14.55 -15.83 19.97
CA ARG A 109 -15.96 -15.80 19.58
C ARG A 109 -16.78 -16.10 20.82
N LYS A 110 -17.52 -15.10 21.32
CA LYS A 110 -18.65 -15.39 22.20
C LYS A 110 -19.65 -16.22 21.39
N GLY A 111 -19.85 -17.46 21.82
CA GLY A 111 -20.84 -18.38 21.27
C GLY A 111 -22.26 -17.89 21.47
#